data_AF-A0A7C4GN33-F1
#
_entry.id   AF-A0A7C4GN33-F1
#
_cell.length_a   1.000
_cell.length_b   1.000
_cell.length_c   1.000
_cell.angle_alpha   90.00
_cell.angle_beta   90.00
_cell.angle_gamma   90.00
#
_symmetry.space_group_name_H-M   'P 1'
#
loop_
_entity.id
_entity.type
_entity.pdbx_description
1 polymer ?
#
loop_
_entity_poly.entity_id
_entity_poly.type
_entity_poly.pdbx_seq_one_letter_code
_entity_poly.pdbx_strand_id
1 'polypeptide(L)'
;MSKPKPKDEEILQVLKEIKALLEPKPSPPPPPPPKGLWNEFIDFISKYKVLGLAVAFIMGMYVGQVVQSLVKDILMPLIGLAIPGLGNLSTFKIAVPPTALDAEGKPLDPNWTGQLFGIGNFLVSIITFIIVAFV
;
A
#
# COMPACT_ATOMS: atom_id res chain seq x y z
N MET A 1 -76.58 28.76 -22.65
CA MET A 1 -76.51 28.99 -21.19
C MET A 1 -75.59 27.94 -20.58
N SER A 2 -74.29 28.26 -20.42
CA SER A 2 -73.30 27.39 -19.79
C SER A 2 -73.38 27.61 -18.28
N LYS A 3 -73.86 26.60 -17.52
CA LYS A 3 -73.87 26.69 -16.05
C LYS A 3 -72.41 26.75 -15.55
N PRO A 4 -72.08 27.64 -14.60
CA PRO A 4 -70.74 27.69 -14.01
C PRO A 4 -70.48 26.40 -13.23
N LYS A 5 -69.37 25.71 -13.54
CA LYS A 5 -68.92 24.57 -12.71
C LYS A 5 -68.65 25.09 -11.30
N PRO A 6 -69.12 24.42 -10.25
CA PRO A 6 -68.89 24.83 -8.87
C PRO A 6 -67.39 24.74 -8.58
N LYS A 7 -66.81 25.84 -8.09
CA LYS A 7 -65.37 25.97 -7.76
C LYS A 7 -64.88 24.86 -6.82
N ASP A 8 -65.79 24.23 -6.08
CA ASP A 8 -65.51 23.17 -5.12
C ASP A 8 -65.05 21.86 -5.80
N GLU A 9 -65.54 21.54 -6.99
CA GLU A 9 -65.10 20.34 -7.74
C GLU A 9 -63.65 20.47 -8.22
N GLU A 10 -63.27 21.68 -8.64
CA GLU A 10 -61.92 22.02 -9.06
C GLU A 10 -60.95 22.00 -7.87
N ILE A 11 -61.38 22.55 -6.72
CA ILE A 11 -60.63 22.46 -5.45
C ILE A 11 -60.45 21.00 -5.02
N LEU A 12 -61.47 20.16 -5.14
CA LEU A 12 -61.37 18.73 -4.82
C LEU A 12 -60.43 17.96 -5.76
N GLN A 13 -60.36 18.33 -7.04
CA GLN A 13 -59.39 17.76 -7.98
C GLN A 13 -57.96 18.17 -7.63
N VAL A 14 -57.74 19.45 -7.34
CA VAL A 14 -56.43 19.96 -6.90
C VAL A 14 -56.01 19.31 -5.58
N LEU A 15 -56.94 19.08 -4.65
CA LEU A 15 -56.63 18.38 -3.40
C LEU A 15 -56.31 16.90 -3.63
N LYS A 16 -56.97 16.23 -4.59
CA LYS A 16 -56.64 14.85 -4.98
C LYS A 16 -55.28 14.77 -5.69
N GLU A 17 -54.96 15.74 -6.52
CA GLU A 17 -53.68 15.87 -7.21
C GLU A 17 -52.54 16.17 -6.23
N ILE A 18 -52.75 17.12 -5.31
CA ILE A 18 -51.82 17.40 -4.21
C ILE A 18 -51.67 16.17 -3.31
N LYS A 19 -52.75 15.47 -2.96
CA LYS A 19 -52.68 14.22 -2.18
C LYS A 19 -51.93 13.12 -2.94
N ALA A 20 -52.08 13.02 -4.25
CA ALA A 20 -51.36 12.05 -5.07
C ALA A 20 -49.87 12.42 -5.30
N LEU A 21 -49.52 13.71 -5.25
CA LEU A 21 -48.14 14.21 -5.31
C LEU A 21 -47.45 14.22 -3.94
N LEU A 22 -48.24 14.37 -2.85
CA LEU A 22 -47.77 14.32 -1.46
C LEU A 22 -47.78 12.90 -0.88
N GLU A 23 -48.59 11.99 -1.42
CA GLU A 23 -48.33 10.55 -1.32
C GLU A 23 -47.03 10.33 -2.08
N PRO A 24 -45.89 10.15 -1.38
CA PRO A 24 -44.60 10.10 -2.01
C PRO A 24 -44.65 9.01 -3.08
N LYS A 25 -44.27 9.35 -4.32
CA LYS A 25 -43.98 8.38 -5.38
C LYS A 25 -43.37 7.15 -4.71
N PRO A 26 -43.97 5.94 -4.84
CA PRO A 26 -43.54 4.76 -4.10
C PRO A 26 -42.03 4.74 -4.08
N SER A 27 -41.45 4.83 -2.88
CA SER A 27 -40.00 4.79 -2.71
C SER A 27 -39.50 3.65 -3.60
N PRO A 28 -38.50 3.88 -4.47
CA PRO A 28 -37.97 2.84 -5.34
C PRO A 28 -37.82 1.57 -4.48
N PRO A 29 -38.35 0.41 -4.93
CA PRO A 29 -38.30 -0.79 -4.12
C PRO A 29 -36.90 -0.91 -3.53
N PRO A 30 -36.78 -1.08 -2.19
CA PRO A 30 -35.48 -1.10 -1.54
C PRO A 30 -34.58 -2.04 -2.35
N PRO A 31 -33.34 -1.62 -2.70
CA PRO A 31 -32.42 -2.47 -3.41
C PRO A 31 -32.46 -3.87 -2.78
N PRO A 32 -32.61 -4.95 -3.57
CA PRO A 32 -32.73 -6.29 -3.02
C PRO A 32 -31.64 -6.50 -1.98
N PRO A 33 -31.97 -7.07 -0.80
CA PRO A 33 -31.04 -7.20 0.31
C PRO A 33 -29.74 -7.81 -0.22
N PRO A 34 -28.59 -7.24 0.17
CA PRO A 34 -27.32 -7.62 -0.41
C PRO A 34 -27.13 -9.14 -0.29
N LYS A 35 -26.66 -9.75 -1.36
CA LYS A 35 -26.39 -11.20 -1.43
C LYS A 35 -25.13 -11.52 -0.60
N GLY A 36 -25.15 -11.32 0.71
CA GLY A 36 -24.07 -11.65 1.64
C GLY A 36 -22.79 -10.80 1.51
N LEU A 37 -21.95 -10.92 2.56
CA LEU A 37 -20.72 -10.12 2.75
C LEU A 37 -19.72 -10.21 1.57
N TRP A 38 -19.67 -11.35 0.88
CA TRP A 38 -18.77 -11.54 -0.27
C TRP A 38 -19.18 -10.64 -1.45
N ASN A 39 -20.46 -10.55 -1.75
CA ASN A 39 -20.93 -9.70 -2.86
C ASN A 39 -20.79 -8.22 -2.50
N GLU A 40 -21.02 -7.83 -1.24
CA GLU A 40 -20.75 -6.47 -0.76
C GLU A 40 -19.26 -6.10 -0.85
N PHE A 41 -18.37 -7.04 -0.56
CA PHE A 41 -16.92 -6.84 -0.68
C PHE A 41 -16.48 -6.65 -2.15
N ILE A 42 -17.00 -7.46 -3.07
CA ILE A 42 -16.73 -7.29 -4.51
C ILE A 42 -17.31 -5.96 -5.02
N ASP A 43 -18.52 -5.61 -4.60
CA ASP A 43 -19.13 -4.32 -4.94
C ASP A 43 -18.29 -3.15 -4.39
N PHE A 44 -17.77 -3.27 -3.17
CA PHE A 44 -16.86 -2.30 -2.58
C PHE A 44 -15.58 -2.15 -3.40
N ILE A 45 -14.87 -3.24 -3.67
CA ILE A 45 -13.61 -3.20 -4.44
C ILE A 45 -13.85 -2.59 -5.84
N SER A 46 -14.96 -2.95 -6.48
CA SER A 46 -15.32 -2.45 -7.81
C SER A 46 -15.70 -0.97 -7.78
N LYS A 47 -16.48 -0.54 -6.78
CA LYS A 47 -16.96 0.84 -6.62
C LYS A 47 -15.83 1.82 -6.29
N TYR A 48 -14.90 1.41 -5.43
CA TYR A 48 -13.77 2.24 -4.99
C TYR A 48 -12.48 2.01 -5.80
N LYS A 49 -12.53 1.18 -6.85
CA LYS A 49 -11.37 0.88 -7.74
C LYS A 49 -10.11 0.43 -7.00
N VAL A 50 -10.26 -0.20 -5.83
CA VAL A 50 -9.15 -0.61 -4.95
C VAL A 50 -8.31 -1.73 -5.60
N LEU A 51 -8.91 -2.49 -6.52
CA LEU A 51 -8.21 -3.55 -7.25
C LEU A 51 -6.97 -3.03 -7.99
N GLY A 52 -7.05 -1.84 -8.59
CA GLY A 52 -5.91 -1.22 -9.29
C GLY A 52 -4.78 -0.84 -8.34
N LEU A 53 -5.12 -0.32 -7.15
CA LEU A 53 -4.15 0.00 -6.11
C LEU A 53 -3.45 -1.28 -5.59
N ALA A 54 -4.22 -2.34 -5.36
CA ALA A 54 -3.68 -3.63 -4.90
C ALA A 54 -2.69 -4.21 -5.91
N VAL A 55 -3.03 -4.20 -7.20
CA VAL A 55 -2.14 -4.69 -8.26
C VAL A 55 -0.88 -3.84 -8.37
N ALA A 56 -1.00 -2.51 -8.30
CA ALA A 56 0.15 -1.60 -8.34
C ALA A 56 1.09 -1.82 -7.15
N PHE A 57 0.56 -2.03 -5.95
CA PHE A 57 1.35 -2.30 -4.75
C PHE A 57 2.11 -3.64 -4.84
N ILE A 58 1.41 -4.69 -5.28
CA ILE A 58 2.02 -6.02 -5.46
C ILE A 58 3.14 -5.95 -6.51
N MET A 59 2.88 -5.34 -7.67
CA MET A 59 3.90 -5.19 -8.71
C MET A 59 5.10 -4.37 -8.22
N GLY A 60 4.86 -3.25 -7.53
CA GLY A 60 5.93 -2.45 -6.94
C GLY A 60 6.79 -3.24 -5.95
N MET A 61 6.16 -4.06 -5.10
CA MET A 61 6.88 -4.90 -4.13
C MET A 61 7.78 -5.93 -4.83
N TYR A 62 7.29 -6.64 -5.84
CA TYR A 62 8.07 -7.65 -6.56
C TYR A 62 9.18 -7.03 -7.41
N VAL A 63 8.93 -5.91 -8.09
CA VAL A 63 9.98 -5.19 -8.82
C VAL A 63 11.08 -4.73 -7.87
N GLY A 64 10.71 -4.18 -6.71
CA GLY A 64 11.66 -3.82 -5.66
C GLY A 64 12.51 -5.00 -5.19
N GLN A 65 11.91 -6.19 -5.02
CA GLN A 65 12.64 -7.41 -4.67
C GLN A 65 13.63 -7.85 -5.75
N VAL A 66 13.25 -7.77 -7.03
CA VAL A 66 14.14 -8.11 -8.16
C VAL A 66 15.34 -7.17 -8.18
N VAL A 67 15.13 -5.86 -8.05
CA VAL A 67 16.23 -4.89 -8.01
C VAL A 67 17.11 -5.13 -6.78
N GLN A 68 16.52 -5.43 -5.61
CA GLN A 68 17.29 -5.78 -4.42
C GLN A 68 18.15 -7.04 -4.61
N SER A 69 17.62 -8.10 -5.25
CA SER A 69 18.42 -9.29 -5.56
C SER A 69 19.56 -8.99 -6.53
N LEU A 70 19.34 -8.15 -7.54
CA LEU A 70 20.39 -7.73 -8.46
C LEU A 70 21.52 -6.99 -7.72
N VAL A 71 21.15 -6.07 -6.81
CA VAL A 71 22.15 -5.34 -6.02
C VAL A 71 22.88 -6.29 -5.07
N LYS A 72 22.16 -7.14 -4.36
CA LYS A 72 22.71 -8.03 -3.33
C LYS A 72 23.56 -9.14 -3.90
N ASP A 73 23.11 -9.79 -4.96
CA ASP A 73 23.69 -11.04 -5.45
C ASP A 73 24.70 -10.81 -6.58
N ILE A 74 24.65 -9.66 -7.27
CA ILE A 74 25.57 -9.33 -8.37
C ILE A 74 26.43 -8.12 -8.03
N LEU A 75 25.84 -6.98 -7.67
CA LEU A 75 26.62 -5.75 -7.45
C LEU A 75 27.46 -5.79 -6.18
N MET A 76 26.94 -6.30 -5.06
CA MET A 76 27.72 -6.37 -3.82
C MET A 76 28.96 -7.26 -3.93
N PRO A 77 28.90 -8.47 -4.53
CA PRO A 77 30.10 -9.25 -4.80
C PRO A 77 31.10 -8.52 -5.71
N LEU A 78 30.63 -7.85 -6.76
CA LEU A 78 31.50 -7.07 -7.65
C LEU A 78 32.20 -5.91 -6.93
N ILE A 79 31.47 -5.17 -6.08
CA ILE A 79 32.03 -4.10 -5.27
C ILE A 79 33.01 -4.66 -4.21
N GLY A 80 32.67 -5.79 -3.59
CA GLY A 80 33.54 -6.46 -2.61
C GLY A 80 34.85 -6.96 -3.22
N LEU A 81 34.85 -7.39 -4.48
CA LEU A 81 36.08 -7.75 -5.20
C LEU A 81 36.93 -6.52 -5.57
N ALA A 82 36.31 -5.37 -5.80
CA ALA A 82 37.02 -4.14 -6.17
C ALA A 82 37.73 -3.46 -4.98
N ILE A 83 37.36 -3.78 -3.74
CA ILE A 83 37.94 -3.20 -2.52
C ILE A 83 38.80 -4.27 -1.82
N PRO A 84 40.13 -4.33 -2.10
CA PRO A 84 41.00 -5.35 -1.52
C PRO A 84 41.05 -5.23 0.01
N GLY A 85 40.79 -6.34 0.72
CA GLY A 85 40.79 -6.43 2.19
C GLY A 85 39.42 -6.34 2.87
N LEU A 86 38.36 -6.02 2.12
CA LEU A 86 36.97 -5.98 2.59
C LEU A 86 36.10 -6.81 1.64
N GLY A 87 36.21 -8.14 1.71
CA GLY A 87 35.45 -9.06 0.84
C GLY A 87 33.93 -8.84 0.87
N ASN A 88 33.41 -8.19 1.92
CA ASN A 88 32.04 -7.69 1.97
C ASN A 88 31.99 -6.34 2.71
N LEU A 89 31.55 -5.28 2.04
CA LEU A 89 31.35 -3.96 2.68
C LEU A 89 30.40 -4.03 3.88
N SER A 90 29.43 -4.96 3.86
CA SER A 90 28.46 -5.16 4.94
C SER A 90 29.10 -5.60 6.25
N THR A 91 30.28 -6.24 6.22
CA THR A 91 30.97 -6.74 7.42
C THR A 91 31.84 -5.69 8.09
N PHE A 92 31.93 -4.47 7.53
CA PHE A 92 32.63 -3.37 8.16
C PHE A 92 31.91 -2.92 9.43
N LYS A 93 32.49 -3.26 10.57
CA LYS A 93 32.03 -2.88 11.90
C LYS A 93 33.17 -2.27 12.70
N ILE A 94 32.83 -1.31 13.55
CA ILE A 94 33.74 -0.74 14.53
C ILE A 94 33.35 -1.30 15.89
N ALA A 95 34.28 -2.02 16.52
CA ALA A 95 34.11 -2.50 17.88
C ALA A 95 34.49 -1.42 18.88
N VAL A 96 33.63 -1.18 19.87
CA VAL A 96 33.90 -0.30 21.01
C VAL A 96 33.62 -1.09 22.29
N PRO A 97 34.65 -1.43 23.11
CA PRO A 97 36.08 -1.15 22.95
C PRO A 97 36.75 -1.90 21.78
N PRO A 98 37.88 -1.39 21.23
CA PRO A 98 38.55 -1.99 20.07
C PRO A 98 38.92 -3.46 20.33
N THR A 99 38.59 -4.33 19.37
CA THR A 99 39.00 -5.73 19.36
C THR A 99 39.22 -6.17 17.92
N ALA A 100 39.98 -7.25 17.73
CA ALA A 100 40.16 -7.85 16.42
C ALA A 100 38.85 -8.53 15.98
N LEU A 101 38.45 -8.27 14.74
CA LEU A 101 37.25 -8.83 14.12
C LEU A 101 37.66 -9.88 13.08
N ASP A 102 36.86 -10.95 12.96
CA ASP A 102 36.97 -11.90 11.85
C ASP A 102 36.42 -11.31 10.53
N ALA A 103 36.47 -12.10 9.45
CA ALA A 103 35.99 -11.71 8.13
C ALA A 103 34.46 -11.44 8.13
N GLU A 104 33.73 -12.04 9.06
CA GLU A 104 32.29 -11.91 9.29
C GLU A 104 31.93 -10.72 10.20
N GLY A 105 32.93 -9.97 10.69
CA GLY A 105 32.78 -8.82 11.56
C GLY A 105 32.30 -9.20 12.96
N LYS A 106 32.70 -10.37 13.48
CA LYS A 106 32.50 -10.80 14.87
C LYS A 106 33.80 -10.67 15.66
N PRO A 107 33.73 -10.36 16.96
CA PRO A 107 34.91 -10.30 17.81
C PRO A 107 35.56 -11.69 17.91
N LEU A 108 36.89 -11.73 17.74
CA LEU A 108 37.67 -12.95 17.90
C LEU A 108 37.75 -13.42 19.35
N ASP A 109 37.48 -12.53 20.30
CA ASP A 109 37.45 -12.83 21.73
C ASP A 109 36.03 -13.26 22.17
N PRO A 110 35.85 -14.51 22.64
CA PRO A 110 34.56 -15.03 23.10
C PRO A 110 33.98 -14.29 24.33
N ASN A 111 34.81 -13.62 25.12
CA ASN A 111 34.40 -12.93 26.35
C ASN A 111 34.24 -11.43 26.16
N TRP A 112 34.27 -10.94 24.92
CA TRP A 112 34.13 -9.52 24.63
C TRP A 112 32.69 -9.04 24.84
N THR A 113 32.54 -7.98 25.65
CA THR A 113 31.23 -7.42 26.07
C THR A 113 31.01 -5.99 25.57
N GLY A 114 31.57 -5.65 24.40
CA GLY A 114 31.40 -4.33 23.79
C GLY A 114 30.24 -4.21 22.82
N GLN A 115 30.15 -3.05 22.16
CA GLN A 115 29.17 -2.76 21.12
C GLN A 115 29.82 -2.77 19.72
N LEU A 116 29.19 -3.46 18.78
CA LEU A 116 29.61 -3.47 17.36
C LEU A 116 28.79 -2.44 16.58
N PHE A 117 29.44 -1.38 16.10
CA PHE A 117 28.83 -0.39 15.23
C PHE A 117 29.01 -0.79 13.76
N GLY A 118 27.96 -1.32 13.14
CA GLY A 118 27.98 -1.72 11.74
C GLY A 118 27.76 -0.55 10.78
N ILE A 119 28.85 0.04 10.27
CA ILE A 119 28.79 1.11 9.26
C ILE A 119 28.62 0.53 7.85
N GLY A 120 29.07 -0.70 7.64
CA GLY A 120 28.98 -1.42 6.37
C GLY A 120 27.57 -1.52 5.79
N ASN A 121 26.63 -1.99 6.61
CA ASN A 121 25.22 -2.12 6.21
C ASN A 121 24.59 -0.79 5.82
N PHE A 122 25.01 0.31 6.45
CA PHE A 122 24.50 1.65 6.14
C PHE A 122 24.99 2.10 4.76
N LEU A 123 26.27 1.92 4.44
CA LEU A 123 26.83 2.24 3.12
C LEU A 123 26.18 1.40 2.01
N VAL A 124 26.01 0.09 2.24
CA VAL A 124 25.29 -0.81 1.33
C VAL A 124 23.86 -0.33 1.11
N SER A 125 23.17 0.11 2.17
CA SER A 125 21.80 0.62 2.08
C SER A 125 21.72 1.91 1.25
N ILE A 126 22.69 2.83 1.39
CA ILE A 126 22.78 4.04 0.55
C ILE A 126 23.02 3.68 -0.91
N ILE A 127 23.97 2.78 -1.19
CA ILE A 127 24.28 2.34 -2.55
C ILE A 127 23.04 1.71 -3.19
N THR A 128 22.37 0.81 -2.46
CA THR A 128 21.13 0.16 -2.91
C THR A 128 20.03 1.18 -3.16
N PHE A 129 19.85 2.14 -2.26
CA PHE A 129 18.85 3.21 -2.41
C PHE A 129 19.11 4.04 -3.67
N ILE A 130 20.36 4.46 -3.90
CA ILE A 130 20.74 5.23 -5.08
C ILE A 130 20.44 4.42 -6.35
N ILE A 131 20.79 3.13 -6.38
CA ILE A 131 20.53 2.27 -7.55
C ILE A 131 19.04 2.11 -7.81
N VAL A 132 18.25 1.81 -6.77
CA VAL A 132 16.79 1.68 -6.89
C VAL A 132 16.16 3.01 -7.31
N ALA A 133 16.69 4.15 -6.86
CA ALA A 133 16.17 5.47 -7.22
C ALA A 133 16.40 5.87 -8.68
N PHE A 134 17.35 5.23 -9.37
CA PHE A 134 17.66 5.48 -10.78
C PHE A 134 17.00 4.48 -11.76
N VAL A 135 16.26 3.49 -11.26
CA VAL A 135 15.48 2.52 -12.03
C VAL A 135 14.01 2.94 -12.03
#